data_AF-A0A7S6MDG4-F1
#
_entry.id   AF-A0A7S6MDG4-F1
#
_cell.length_a   1.000
_cell.length_b   1.000
_cell.length_c   1.000
_cell.angle_alpha   90.00
_cell.angle_beta   90.00
_cell.angle_gamma   90.00
#
_symmetry.space_group_name_H-M   'P 1'
#
loop_
_entity.id
_entity.type
_entity.pdbx_description
1 polymer ?
#
loop_
_entity_poly.entity_id
_entity_poly.type
_entity_poly.pdbx_seq_one_letter_code
_entity_poly.pdbx_strand_id
1 'polypeptide(L)'
;MSLTSYRAFVMAVDRVERRLREVTGALGREGIPYAVVGGNAVAAWVSRADPSATRTTKDVDLLVNRRDLEPITRVMKTLGFEREDLRSLVMFIDPEEPSRRAGVHLIWAGELVRPSYACPAPMVSESVTDPQGFSVLDLPALVRMKLTSLRDIDRVHIADLARVGLIDESVRASLPDALRARLDEIVATIDDDQP
;
A
#
# COMPACT_ATOMS: atom_id res chain seq x y z
N MET A 1 31.70 8.68 -13.68
CA MET A 1 30.78 7.55 -13.49
C MET A 1 30.28 7.60 -12.06
N SER A 2 29.05 8.08 -11.85
CA SER A 2 28.44 8.09 -10.52
C SER A 2 28.27 6.66 -10.06
N LEU A 3 28.97 6.27 -9.01
CA LEU A 3 28.64 5.07 -8.23
C LEU A 3 27.27 5.30 -7.62
N THR A 4 26.21 5.01 -8.37
CA THR A 4 24.91 4.70 -7.76
C THR A 4 25.12 3.38 -7.03
N SER A 5 25.68 3.47 -5.82
CA SER A 5 26.13 2.35 -5.02
C SER A 5 24.94 1.47 -4.63
N TYR A 6 25.14 0.17 -4.53
CA TYR A 6 24.18 -0.74 -3.88
C TYR A 6 23.79 -0.23 -2.46
N ARG A 7 24.71 0.49 -1.79
CA ARG A 7 24.43 1.19 -0.53
C ARG A 7 23.31 2.24 -0.68
N ALA A 8 23.26 2.97 -1.79
CA ALA A 8 22.20 3.96 -2.02
C ALA A 8 20.83 3.30 -2.17
N PHE A 9 20.76 2.08 -2.73
CA PHE A 9 19.55 1.28 -2.78
C PHE A 9 19.12 0.84 -1.37
N VAL A 10 20.02 0.26 -0.57
CA VAL A 10 19.71 -0.14 0.82
C VAL A 10 19.20 1.06 1.63
N MET A 11 19.91 2.19 1.57
CA MET A 11 19.48 3.42 2.25
C MET A 11 18.12 3.93 1.75
N ALA A 12 17.74 3.66 0.50
CA ALA A 12 16.41 4.04 0.00
C ALA A 12 15.31 3.18 0.64
N VAL A 13 15.55 1.88 0.83
CA VAL A 13 14.63 0.99 1.55
C VAL A 13 14.48 1.44 3.01
N ASP A 14 15.59 1.73 3.68
CA ASP A 14 15.60 2.20 5.07
C ASP A 14 14.81 3.52 5.24
N ARG A 15 14.91 4.43 4.26
CA ARG A 15 14.14 5.69 4.27
C ARG A 15 12.63 5.46 4.15
N VAL A 16 12.20 4.48 3.36
CA VAL A 16 10.78 4.12 3.26
C VAL A 16 10.27 3.54 4.57
N GLU A 17 11.03 2.64 5.21
CA GLU A 17 10.67 2.10 6.52
C GLU A 17 10.56 3.22 7.57
N ARG A 18 11.57 4.09 7.64
CA ARG A 18 11.59 5.24 8.55
C ARG A 18 10.34 6.12 8.36
N ARG A 19 10.05 6.52 7.11
CA ARG A 19 8.88 7.33 6.77
C ARG A 19 7.58 6.65 7.19
N LEU A 20 7.44 5.36 6.90
CA LEU A 20 6.27 4.58 7.29
C LEU A 20 6.09 4.60 8.81
N ARG A 21 7.14 4.30 9.59
CA ARG A 21 7.08 4.25 11.06
C ARG A 21 6.79 5.61 11.68
N GLU A 22 7.45 6.66 11.21
CA GLU A 22 7.27 8.02 11.73
C GLU A 22 5.83 8.51 11.54
N VAL A 23 5.31 8.35 10.33
CA VAL A 23 3.97 8.81 9.97
C VAL A 23 2.89 7.98 10.65
N THR A 24 2.95 6.66 10.57
CA THR A 24 1.97 5.76 11.20
C THR A 24 1.98 5.90 12.72
N GLY A 25 3.16 6.09 13.33
CA GLY A 25 3.30 6.35 14.76
C GLY A 25 2.69 7.70 15.18
N ALA A 26 2.88 8.75 14.39
CA ALA A 26 2.29 10.07 14.69
C ALA A 26 0.77 10.07 14.55
N LEU A 27 0.23 9.49 13.47
CA LEU A 27 -1.21 9.36 13.28
C LEU A 27 -1.85 8.51 14.38
N GLY A 28 -1.19 7.41 14.77
CA GLY A 28 -1.64 6.53 15.85
C GLY A 28 -1.71 7.23 17.20
N ARG A 29 -0.71 8.04 17.56
CA ARG A 29 -0.70 8.82 18.82
C ARG A 29 -1.85 9.84 18.89
N GLU A 30 -2.24 10.40 17.75
CA GLU A 30 -3.33 11.37 17.65
C GLU A 30 -4.70 10.70 17.45
N GLY A 31 -4.76 9.37 17.45
CA GLY A 31 -6.00 8.61 17.28
C GLY A 31 -6.64 8.77 15.90
N ILE A 32 -5.87 9.17 14.88
CA ILE A 32 -6.37 9.36 13.51
C ILE A 32 -6.48 8.00 12.83
N PRO A 33 -7.67 7.58 12.34
CA PRO A 33 -7.81 6.32 11.63
C PRO A 33 -7.08 6.32 10.29
N TYR A 34 -6.25 5.31 10.06
CA TYR A 34 -5.58 5.05 8.78
C TYR A 34 -5.41 3.54 8.57
N ALA A 35 -5.06 3.14 7.36
CA ALA A 35 -4.48 1.84 7.07
C ALA A 35 -3.36 1.97 6.03
N VAL A 36 -2.22 1.31 6.25
CA VAL A 36 -1.18 1.16 5.24
C VAL A 36 -1.73 0.29 4.10
N VAL A 37 -1.57 0.76 2.86
CA VAL A 37 -1.98 0.07 1.63
C VAL A 37 -0.82 -0.02 0.64
N GLY A 38 -1.10 -0.33 -0.63
CA GLY A 38 -0.10 -0.25 -1.68
C GLY A 38 0.95 -1.36 -1.60
N GLY A 39 2.18 -1.05 -2.00
CA GLY A 39 3.30 -2.00 -1.96
C GLY A 39 3.73 -2.36 -0.54
N ASN A 40 3.68 -1.40 0.39
CA ASN A 40 4.05 -1.64 1.80
C ASN A 40 3.12 -2.65 2.48
N ALA A 41 1.81 -2.57 2.22
CA ALA A 41 0.87 -3.55 2.76
C ALA A 41 1.13 -4.96 2.21
N VAL A 42 1.44 -5.08 0.91
CA VAL A 42 1.80 -6.37 0.32
C VAL A 42 3.09 -6.91 0.96
N ALA A 43 4.11 -6.07 1.12
CA ALA A 43 5.35 -6.48 1.80
C ALA A 43 5.10 -6.91 3.25
N ALA A 44 4.23 -6.20 3.98
CA ALA A 44 3.85 -6.56 5.35
C ALA A 44 3.13 -7.92 5.44
N TRP A 45 2.30 -8.28 4.46
CA TRP A 45 1.65 -9.59 4.39
C TRP A 45 2.60 -10.70 3.91
N VAL A 46 3.29 -10.48 2.79
CA VAL A 46 4.21 -11.46 2.19
C VAL A 46 5.36 -11.79 3.15
N SER A 47 5.95 -10.82 3.83
CA SER A 47 7.07 -11.06 4.76
C SER A 47 6.71 -11.98 5.94
N ARG A 48 5.43 -12.06 6.33
CA ARG A 48 4.98 -12.97 7.38
C ARG A 48 4.94 -14.43 6.91
N ALA A 49 4.70 -14.65 5.62
CA ALA A 49 4.66 -15.98 5.00
C ALA A 49 6.05 -16.40 4.49
N ASP A 50 6.71 -15.52 3.73
CA ASP A 50 8.05 -15.71 3.19
C ASP A 50 8.77 -14.36 3.03
N PRO A 51 9.71 -14.01 3.93
CA PRO A 51 10.52 -12.79 3.82
C PRO A 51 11.30 -12.66 2.49
N SER A 52 11.69 -13.77 1.87
CA SER A 52 12.51 -13.77 0.65
C SER A 52 11.71 -13.41 -0.61
N ALA A 53 10.38 -13.51 -0.55
CA ALA A 53 9.46 -13.16 -1.64
C ALA A 53 9.06 -11.67 -1.64
N THR A 54 9.61 -10.86 -0.73
CA THR A 54 9.23 -9.45 -0.60
C THR A 54 9.82 -8.57 -1.70
N ARG A 55 9.07 -7.52 -2.05
CA ARG A 55 9.51 -6.45 -2.96
C ARG A 55 9.55 -5.12 -2.23
N THR A 56 10.49 -4.28 -2.63
CA THR A 56 10.61 -2.92 -2.09
C THR A 56 9.69 -1.96 -2.83
N THR A 57 9.09 -1.00 -2.11
CA THR A 57 8.45 0.17 -2.70
C THR A 57 9.23 1.45 -2.38
N LYS A 58 8.84 2.57 -2.98
CA LYS A 58 9.53 3.88 -2.84
C LYS A 58 8.72 4.88 -2.01
N ASP A 59 7.40 4.75 -2.08
CA ASP A 59 6.40 5.62 -1.46
C ASP A 59 5.71 4.92 -0.28
N VAL A 60 4.92 5.67 0.47
CA VAL A 60 4.02 5.16 1.49
C VAL A 60 2.58 5.51 1.10
N ASP A 61 1.76 4.51 0.78
CA ASP A 61 0.33 4.73 0.53
C ASP A 61 -0.47 4.54 1.83
N LEU A 62 -1.31 5.51 2.16
CA LEU A 62 -2.23 5.45 3.30
C LEU A 62 -3.68 5.57 2.83
N LEU A 63 -4.51 4.63 3.26
CA LEU A 63 -5.96 4.73 3.19
C LEU A 63 -6.48 5.50 4.40
N VAL A 64 -7.24 6.58 4.16
CA VAL A 64 -7.73 7.49 5.20
C VAL A 64 -9.14 7.98 4.89
N ASN A 65 -9.88 8.45 5.90
CA ASN A 65 -11.16 9.11 5.62
C ASN A 65 -10.91 10.54 5.13
N ARG A 66 -11.64 10.98 4.10
CA ARG A 66 -11.53 12.35 3.57
C ARG A 66 -11.77 13.43 4.64
N ARG A 67 -12.67 13.19 5.58
CA ARG A 67 -12.97 14.11 6.70
C ARG A 67 -11.77 14.36 7.61
N ASP A 68 -10.81 13.43 7.64
CA ASP A 68 -9.64 13.48 8.53
C ASP A 68 -8.44 14.20 7.87
N LEU A 69 -8.59 14.71 6.64
CA LEU A 69 -7.53 15.40 5.89
C LEU A 69 -6.91 16.58 6.66
N GLU A 70 -7.72 17.39 7.32
CA GLU A 70 -7.19 18.54 8.08
C GLU A 70 -6.42 18.10 9.35
N PRO A 71 -6.96 17.20 10.20
CA PRO A 71 -6.17 16.55 11.24
C PRO A 71 -4.85 15.94 10.75
N ILE A 72 -4.88 15.16 9.67
CA ILE A 72 -3.68 14.55 9.05
C ILE A 72 -2.69 15.64 8.64
N THR A 73 -3.14 16.69 7.96
CA THR A 73 -2.28 17.79 7.51
C THR A 73 -1.55 18.43 8.70
N ARG A 74 -2.23 18.64 9.83
CA ARG A 74 -1.59 19.19 11.04
C ARG A 74 -0.50 18.25 11.56
N VAL A 75 -0.79 16.96 11.70
CA VAL A 75 0.20 15.96 12.17
C VAL A 75 1.40 15.89 11.23
N MET A 76 1.16 15.79 9.93
CA MET A 76 2.23 15.73 8.92
C MET A 76 3.12 16.98 8.96
N LYS A 77 2.55 18.18 9.18
CA LYS A 77 3.34 19.41 9.36
C LYS A 77 4.20 19.39 10.62
N THR A 78 3.75 18.79 11.72
CA THR A 78 4.60 18.63 12.92
C THR A 78 5.79 17.71 12.70
N LEU A 79 5.67 16.77 11.75
CA LEU A 79 6.76 15.91 11.28
C LEU A 79 7.66 16.59 10.23
N GLY A 80 7.36 17.84 9.83
CA GLY A 80 8.11 18.57 8.81
C GLY A 80 7.71 18.25 7.36
N PHE A 81 6.67 17.46 7.12
CA PHE A 81 6.22 17.14 5.77
C PHE A 81 5.44 18.30 5.14
N GLU A 82 5.65 18.51 3.83
CA GLU A 82 4.96 19.50 3.03
C GLU A 82 3.80 18.88 2.25
N ARG A 83 2.60 19.44 2.36
CA ARG A 83 1.43 18.98 1.61
C ARG A 83 1.48 19.48 0.18
N GLU A 84 1.22 18.57 -0.76
CA GLU A 84 0.99 18.88 -2.16
C GLU A 84 -0.37 18.32 -2.61
N ASP A 85 -1.21 19.20 -3.17
CA ASP A 85 -2.51 18.86 -3.76
C ASP A 85 -2.39 18.76 -5.28
N LEU A 86 -2.45 17.55 -5.80
CA LEU A 86 -2.54 17.29 -7.24
C LEU A 86 -4.01 17.10 -7.65
N ARG A 87 -4.29 17.19 -8.95
CA ARG A 87 -5.66 17.05 -9.50
C ARG A 87 -6.41 15.80 -9.06
N SER A 88 -5.70 14.70 -8.79
CA SER A 88 -6.29 13.40 -8.48
C SER A 88 -5.77 12.79 -7.18
N LEU A 89 -4.91 13.47 -6.44
CA LEU A 89 -4.20 12.89 -5.30
C LEU A 89 -3.72 13.98 -4.34
N VAL A 90 -3.81 13.72 -3.04
CA VAL A 90 -3.10 14.50 -2.03
C VAL A 90 -1.89 13.70 -1.56
N MET A 91 -0.74 14.35 -1.47
CA MET A 91 0.48 13.74 -0.96
C MET A 91 1.22 14.66 0.00
N PHE A 92 2.13 14.05 0.77
CA PHE A 92 3.04 14.74 1.67
C PHE A 92 4.47 14.40 1.29
N ILE A 93 5.30 15.43 1.13
CA ILE A 93 6.70 15.32 0.73
C ILE A 93 7.58 15.59 1.94
N ASP A 94 8.53 14.70 2.15
CA ASP A 94 9.62 14.88 3.10
C ASP A 94 10.65 15.85 2.50
N PRO A 95 10.91 17.03 3.09
CA PRO A 95 11.88 17.97 2.55
C PRO A 95 13.32 17.43 2.57
N GLU A 96 13.62 16.42 3.40
CA GLU A 96 14.92 15.73 3.38
C GLU A 96 15.04 14.74 2.20
N GLU A 97 13.91 14.32 1.61
CA GLU A 97 13.85 13.49 0.40
C GLU A 97 12.81 14.06 -0.59
N PRO A 98 13.09 15.22 -1.24
CA PRO A 98 12.11 16.01 -1.98
C PRO A 98 11.75 15.35 -3.32
N SER A 99 10.96 14.28 -3.25
CA SER A 99 10.57 13.43 -4.36
C SER A 99 9.11 13.02 -4.24
N ARG A 100 8.29 13.40 -5.23
CA ARG A 100 6.90 12.94 -5.35
C ARG A 100 6.78 11.41 -5.42
N ARG A 101 7.82 10.73 -5.92
CA ARG A 101 7.87 9.26 -6.00
C ARG A 101 8.15 8.59 -4.65
N ALA A 102 8.61 9.35 -3.66
CA ALA A 102 8.92 8.85 -2.32
C ALA A 102 7.99 9.41 -1.23
N GLY A 103 6.99 10.21 -1.61
CA GLY A 103 6.07 10.84 -0.67
C GLY A 103 5.13 9.86 0.02
N VAL A 104 4.33 10.40 0.94
CA VAL A 104 3.17 9.72 1.51
C VAL A 104 1.94 10.09 0.70
N HIS A 105 1.30 9.11 0.08
CA HIS A 105 0.14 9.31 -0.79
C HIS A 105 -1.14 8.96 -0.04
N LEU A 106 -2.16 9.82 -0.13
CA LEU A 106 -3.46 9.57 0.50
C LEU A 106 -4.46 8.97 -0.49
N ILE A 107 -5.05 7.85 -0.12
CA ILE A 107 -6.20 7.23 -0.78
C ILE A 107 -7.43 7.40 0.10
N TRP A 108 -8.54 7.82 -0.49
CA TRP A 108 -9.78 8.09 0.23
C TRP A 108 -10.60 6.81 0.41
N ALA A 109 -10.85 6.44 1.67
CA ALA A 109 -11.67 5.30 2.02
C ALA A 109 -13.12 5.43 1.54
N GLY A 110 -13.67 4.34 1.01
CA GLY A 110 -15.05 4.29 0.51
C GLY A 110 -15.30 5.06 -0.79
N GLU A 111 -14.27 5.60 -1.45
CA GLU A 111 -14.42 6.40 -2.66
C GLU A 111 -13.81 5.71 -3.90
N LEU A 112 -14.37 6.00 -5.07
CA LEU A 112 -13.78 5.55 -6.33
C LEU A 112 -12.52 6.36 -6.65
N VAL A 113 -11.38 5.66 -6.74
CA VAL A 113 -10.11 6.28 -7.18
C VAL A 113 -10.19 6.72 -8.64
N ARG A 114 -10.90 5.96 -9.48
CA ARG A 114 -11.23 6.31 -10.87
C ARG A 114 -12.70 6.00 -11.14
N PRO A 115 -13.40 6.82 -11.95
CA PRO A 115 -14.81 6.56 -12.27
C PRO A 115 -15.07 5.19 -12.92
N SER A 116 -14.07 4.61 -13.60
CA SER A 116 -14.17 3.31 -14.26
C SER A 116 -13.91 2.11 -13.34
N TYR A 117 -13.56 2.32 -12.07
CA TYR A 117 -13.28 1.22 -11.15
C TYR A 117 -14.57 0.51 -10.74
N ALA A 118 -14.52 -0.82 -10.70
CA ALA A 118 -15.66 -1.66 -10.34
C ALA A 118 -16.05 -1.58 -8.86
N CYS A 119 -15.10 -1.16 -8.00
CA CYS A 119 -15.31 -1.05 -6.57
C CYS A 119 -14.68 0.25 -6.04
N PRO A 120 -15.27 0.88 -5.01
CA PRO A 120 -14.58 1.91 -4.26
C PRO A 120 -13.35 1.36 -3.54
N ALA A 121 -12.44 2.24 -3.14
CA ALA A 121 -11.40 1.88 -2.19
C ALA A 121 -12.02 1.32 -0.90
N PRO A 122 -11.33 0.41 -0.19
CA PRO A 122 -11.82 -0.15 1.06
C PRO A 122 -12.12 0.90 2.12
N MET A 123 -12.81 0.49 3.18
CA MET A 123 -12.99 1.29 4.38
C MET A 123 -11.76 1.18 5.28
N VAL A 124 -11.44 2.23 6.05
CA VAL A 124 -10.37 2.16 7.06
C VAL A 124 -10.65 1.06 8.10
N SER A 125 -11.93 0.72 8.34
CA SER A 125 -12.33 -0.35 9.26
C SER A 125 -12.00 -1.77 8.75
N GLU A 126 -11.67 -1.94 7.47
CA GLU A 126 -11.18 -3.21 6.88
C GLU A 126 -9.67 -3.36 7.11
N SER A 127 -9.20 -3.04 8.33
CA SER A 127 -7.78 -3.06 8.68
C SER A 127 -7.52 -3.95 9.90
N VAL A 128 -6.29 -4.44 9.98
CA VAL A 128 -5.78 -5.23 11.08
C VAL A 128 -4.50 -4.58 11.63
N THR A 129 -4.20 -4.83 12.90
CA THR A 129 -2.93 -4.40 13.48
C THR A 129 -1.81 -5.32 12.99
N ASP A 130 -0.82 -4.73 12.32
CA ASP A 130 0.43 -5.40 12.00
C ASP A 130 1.22 -5.70 13.29
N PRO A 131 1.94 -6.84 13.39
CA PRO A 131 2.81 -7.13 14.53
C PRO A 131 3.84 -6.03 14.86
N GLN A 132 4.18 -5.18 13.89
CA GLN A 132 5.06 -4.02 14.06
C GLN A 132 4.34 -2.78 14.62
N GLY A 133 3.05 -2.88 14.94
CA GLY A 133 2.31 -1.88 15.71
C GLY A 133 1.57 -0.81 14.90
N PHE A 134 1.48 -0.94 13.57
CA PHE A 134 0.71 -0.02 12.73
C PHE A 134 -0.53 -0.70 12.12
N SER A 135 -1.50 0.11 11.69
CA SER A 135 -2.69 -0.39 10.99
C SER A 135 -2.36 -0.70 9.53
N VAL A 136 -2.66 -1.91 9.06
CA VAL A 136 -2.50 -2.34 7.67
C VAL A 136 -3.83 -2.86 7.15
N LEU A 137 -4.13 -2.62 5.88
CA LEU A 137 -5.35 -3.12 5.25
C LEU A 137 -5.39 -4.66 5.32
N ASP A 138 -6.56 -5.19 5.65
CA ASP A 138 -6.76 -6.64 5.72
C ASP A 138 -6.53 -7.30 4.35
N LEU A 139 -6.21 -8.59 4.37
CA LEU A 139 -5.79 -9.29 3.16
C LEU A 139 -6.89 -9.37 2.09
N PRO A 140 -8.15 -9.75 2.41
CA PRO A 140 -9.25 -9.70 1.42
C PRO A 140 -9.44 -8.32 0.78
N ALA A 141 -9.46 -7.26 1.58
CA ALA A 141 -9.63 -5.90 1.08
C ALA A 141 -8.43 -5.43 0.27
N LEU A 142 -7.20 -5.82 0.64
CA LEU A 142 -5.99 -5.53 -0.13
C LEU A 142 -6.02 -6.22 -1.49
N VAL A 143 -6.38 -7.49 -1.55
CA VAL A 143 -6.54 -8.24 -2.82
C VAL A 143 -7.62 -7.59 -3.69
N ARG A 144 -8.78 -7.26 -3.11
CA ARG A 144 -9.86 -6.52 -3.80
C ARG A 144 -9.37 -5.18 -4.36
N MET A 145 -8.63 -4.40 -3.57
CA MET A 145 -8.10 -3.10 -3.98
C MET A 145 -7.09 -3.23 -5.14
N LYS A 146 -6.19 -4.22 -5.06
CA LYS A 146 -5.19 -4.51 -6.11
C LYS A 146 -5.83 -4.97 -7.41
N LEU A 147 -6.78 -5.90 -7.35
CA LEU A 147 -7.52 -6.39 -8.53
C LEU A 147 -8.43 -5.31 -9.14
N THR A 148 -8.94 -4.39 -8.32
CA THR A 148 -9.71 -3.24 -8.81
C THR A 148 -8.82 -2.30 -9.63
N SER A 149 -7.60 -2.01 -9.13
CA SER A 149 -6.65 -1.09 -9.76
C SER A 149 -5.96 -1.67 -10.99
N LEU A 150 -5.63 -2.98 -10.93
CA LEU A 150 -5.08 -3.81 -11.99
C LEU A 150 -3.92 -3.18 -12.79
N ARG A 151 -3.04 -2.42 -12.12
CA ARG A 151 -1.79 -1.95 -12.72
C ARG A 151 -0.83 -3.13 -12.86
N ASP A 152 0.17 -3.02 -13.73
CA ASP A 152 1.18 -4.10 -13.91
C ASP A 152 1.82 -4.52 -12.58
N ILE A 153 2.16 -3.54 -11.74
CA ILE A 153 2.70 -3.81 -10.39
C ILE A 153 1.68 -4.48 -9.46
N ASP A 154 0.39 -4.24 -9.64
CA ASP A 154 -0.65 -4.90 -8.84
C ASP A 154 -0.82 -6.36 -9.28
N ARG A 155 -0.67 -6.68 -10.58
CA ARG A 155 -0.64 -8.07 -11.06
C ARG A 155 0.52 -8.85 -10.43
N VAL A 156 1.70 -8.24 -10.39
CA VAL A 156 2.88 -8.81 -9.72
C VAL A 156 2.61 -9.04 -8.24
N HIS A 157 2.07 -8.06 -7.52
CA HIS A 157 1.73 -8.21 -6.10
C HIS A 157 0.71 -9.33 -5.83
N ILE A 158 -0.32 -9.46 -6.67
CA ILE A 158 -1.28 -10.56 -6.57
C ILE A 158 -0.60 -11.91 -6.80
N ALA A 159 0.30 -11.99 -7.77
CA ALA A 159 1.07 -13.21 -8.02
C ALA A 159 1.98 -13.57 -6.85
N ASP A 160 2.66 -12.59 -6.23
CA ASP A 160 3.49 -12.83 -5.06
C ASP A 160 2.65 -13.36 -3.88
N LEU A 161 1.48 -12.73 -3.60
CA LEU A 161 0.54 -13.19 -2.56
C LEU A 161 0.03 -14.61 -2.82
N ALA A 162 -0.28 -14.95 -4.07
CA ALA A 162 -0.72 -16.29 -4.45
C ALA A 162 0.40 -17.33 -4.28
N ARG A 163 1.63 -17.02 -4.73
CA ARG A 163 2.80 -17.91 -4.64
C ARG A 163 3.14 -18.30 -3.21
N VAL A 164 2.96 -17.39 -2.25
CA VAL A 164 3.20 -17.68 -0.82
C VAL A 164 1.96 -18.24 -0.11
N GLY A 165 0.90 -18.61 -0.85
CA GLY A 165 -0.29 -19.27 -0.31
C GLY A 165 -1.22 -18.37 0.50
N LEU A 166 -1.09 -17.04 0.41
CA LEU A 166 -1.92 -16.11 1.16
C LEU A 166 -3.32 -15.92 0.53
N ILE A 167 -3.46 -16.13 -0.78
CA ILE A 167 -4.76 -16.11 -1.45
C ILE A 167 -5.38 -17.51 -1.37
N ASP A 168 -6.09 -17.77 -0.28
CA ASP A 168 -6.85 -19.00 -0.06
C ASP A 168 -8.29 -18.91 -0.62
N GLU A 169 -9.05 -20.00 -0.45
CA GLU A 169 -10.44 -20.05 -0.91
C GLU A 169 -11.35 -19.03 -0.19
N SER A 170 -11.04 -18.65 1.07
CA SER A 170 -11.79 -17.64 1.80
C SER A 170 -11.60 -16.25 1.19
N VAL A 171 -10.35 -15.88 0.90
CA VAL A 171 -10.02 -14.63 0.18
C VAL A 171 -10.68 -14.67 -1.19
N ARG A 172 -10.54 -15.78 -1.93
CA ARG A 172 -11.14 -15.92 -3.26
C ARG A 172 -12.65 -15.76 -3.22
N ALA A 173 -13.35 -16.39 -2.28
CA ALA A 173 -14.81 -16.33 -2.13
C ALA A 173 -15.33 -14.91 -1.84
N SER A 174 -14.56 -14.09 -1.10
CA SER A 174 -14.93 -12.70 -0.77
C SER A 174 -14.95 -11.73 -1.96
N LEU A 175 -14.35 -12.10 -3.09
CA LEU A 175 -14.24 -11.23 -4.26
C LEU A 175 -15.54 -11.17 -5.05
N PRO A 176 -15.91 -10.02 -5.65
CA PRO A 176 -16.89 -9.96 -6.72
C PRO A 176 -16.44 -10.77 -7.94
N ASP A 177 -17.37 -11.31 -8.72
CA ASP A 177 -17.07 -12.20 -9.85
C ASP A 177 -16.11 -11.60 -10.88
N ALA A 178 -16.28 -10.31 -11.19
CA ALA A 178 -15.39 -9.60 -12.12
C ALA A 178 -13.94 -9.52 -11.61
N LEU A 179 -13.72 -9.47 -10.29
CA LEU A 179 -12.37 -9.47 -9.71
C LEU A 179 -11.83 -10.90 -9.57
N ARG A 180 -12.70 -11.88 -9.31
CA ARG A 180 -12.34 -13.30 -9.29
C ARG A 180 -11.81 -13.76 -10.66
N ALA A 181 -12.45 -13.35 -11.74
CA ALA A 181 -11.97 -13.63 -13.10
C ALA A 181 -10.56 -13.04 -13.36
N ARG A 182 -10.31 -11.80 -12.91
CA ARG A 182 -8.97 -11.18 -13.00
C ARG A 182 -7.92 -11.91 -12.15
N LEU A 183 -8.31 -12.41 -10.98
CA LEU A 183 -7.43 -13.23 -10.15
C LEU A 183 -7.06 -14.53 -10.88
N ASP A 184 -8.05 -15.22 -11.44
CA ASP A 184 -7.84 -16.47 -12.17
C ASP A 184 -6.90 -16.28 -13.38
N GLU A 185 -7.04 -15.16 -14.12
CA GLU A 185 -6.10 -14.80 -15.19
C GLU A 185 -4.65 -14.64 -14.68
N ILE A 186 -4.45 -14.00 -13.52
CA ILE A 186 -3.11 -13.80 -12.96
C ILE A 186 -2.53 -15.13 -12.46
N VAL A 187 -3.33 -15.94 -11.76
CA VAL A 187 -2.89 -17.24 -11.23
C VAL A 187 -2.49 -18.19 -12.37
N ALA A 188 -3.24 -18.21 -13.47
CA ALA A 188 -2.88 -19.02 -14.64
C ALA A 188 -1.49 -18.70 -15.19
N THR A 189 -1.03 -17.44 -15.12
CA THR A 189 0.32 -17.06 -15.56
C THR A 189 1.44 -17.45 -14.59
N ILE A 190 1.11 -17.80 -13.34
CA ILE A 190 2.10 -18.25 -12.34
C ILE A 190 2.50 -19.69 -12.61
N ASP A 191 1.53 -20.54 -12.94
CA ASP A 191 1.73 -21.97 -13.17
C ASP A 191 2.60 -22.23 -14.40
N ASP A 192 2.58 -21.32 -15.38
CA ASP A 192 3.42 -21.37 -16.58
C ASP A 192 4.91 -21.04 -16.32
N ASP A 193 5.22 -20.45 -15.16
CA ASP A 193 6.53 -19.87 -14.83
C ASP A 193 7.30 -20.70 -13.77
N GLN A 194 6.85 -21.95 -13.50
CA GLN A 194 7.60 -22.88 -12.66
C GLN A 194 8.76 -23.51 -13.45
N PRO A 195 10.00 -23.49 -12.92
CA PRO A 195 11.17 -24.07 -13.57
C PRO A 195 11.14 -25.60 -13.65
#